data_AF-A0A392RQN1-F1
#
_entry.id   AF-A0A392RQN1-F1
#
_cell.length_a   1.000
_cell.length_b   1.000
_cell.length_c   1.000
_cell.angle_alpha   90.00
_cell.angle_beta   90.00
_cell.angle_gamma   90.00
#
_symmetry.space_group_name_H-M   'P 1'
#
loop_
_entity.id
_entity.type
_entity.pdbx_description
1 polymer ?
#
loop_
_entity_poly.entity_id
_entity_poly.type
_entity_poly.pdbx_seq_one_letter_code
_entity_poly.pdbx_strand_id
1 'polypeptide(L)' 'MKGVGKDVAKYLNDFQFGVGISGGAEAIWHSANRVLSKRHGDGSLVMLTVDFSNAFNMVDSKVIPWGCTYYVNHWGTTR' A
#
# COMPACT_ATOMS: atom_id res chain seq x y z
N MET A 1 -3.25 8.67 -22.65
CA MET A 1 -2.45 8.67 -21.39
C MET A 1 -1.52 7.46 -21.39
N LYS A 2 -0.29 7.55 -21.91
CA LYS A 2 0.69 6.42 -21.93
C LYS A 2 1.93 6.65 -21.04
N GLY A 3 2.08 7.83 -20.43
CA GLY A 3 3.23 8.20 -19.58
C GLY A 3 2.95 8.15 -18.08
N VAL A 4 1.83 8.73 -17.63
CA VAL A 4 1.53 8.97 -16.20
C VAL A 4 1.65 7.73 -15.31
N GLY A 5 1.21 6.55 -15.77
CA GLY A 5 1.28 5.32 -14.96
C GLY A 5 2.70 4.84 -14.69
N LYS A 6 3.64 5.07 -15.62
CA LYS A 6 5.06 4.69 -15.44
C LYS A 6 5.76 5.63 -14.46
N ASP A 7 5.43 6.91 -14.51
CA ASP A 7 5.94 7.91 -13.57
C ASP A 7 5.42 7.67 -12.15
N VAL A 8 4.14 7.32 -12.00
CA VAL A 8 3.54 6.99 -10.70
C VAL A 8 4.14 5.70 -10.12
N ALA A 9 4.33 4.66 -10.93
CA ALA A 9 4.96 3.42 -10.46
C ALA A 9 6.41 3.64 -10.00
N LYS A 10 7.17 4.48 -10.72
CA LYS A 10 8.53 4.86 -10.33
C LYS A 10 8.55 5.70 -9.05
N TYR A 11 7.62 6.65 -8.91
CA TYR A 11 7.49 7.47 -7.71
C TYR A 11 7.10 6.66 -6.47
N LEU A 12 6.16 5.73 -6.61
CA LEU A 12 5.66 4.92 -5.50
C LEU A 12 6.54 3.72 -5.15
N ASN A 13 7.57 3.41 -5.95
CA ASN A 13 8.38 2.20 -5.79
C ASN A 13 9.00 2.09 -4.38
N ASP A 14 9.49 3.21 -3.84
CA ASP A 14 10.11 3.25 -2.51
C ASP A 14 9.08 3.26 -1.35
N PHE A 15 7.81 3.50 -1.66
CA PHE A 15 6.74 3.66 -0.67
C PHE A 15 5.73 2.51 -0.68
N GLN A 16 5.72 1.69 -1.72
CA GLN A 16 4.80 0.56 -1.87
C GLN A 16 5.49 -0.74 -1.47
N PHE A 17 4.90 -1.40 -0.46
CA PHE A 17 5.40 -2.68 0.08
C PHE A 17 4.37 -3.81 -0.04
N GLY A 18 3.26 -3.54 -0.74
CA GLY A 18 2.10 -4.43 -0.85
C GLY A 18 2.17 -5.39 -2.03
N VAL A 19 1.01 -5.67 -2.62
CA VAL A 19 0.82 -6.65 -3.70
C VAL A 19 1.80 -6.40 -4.86
N GLY A 20 2.50 -7.46 -5.29
CA GLY A 20 3.44 -7.42 -6.41
C GLY A 20 4.86 -6.92 -6.07
N ILE A 21 5.14 -6.57 -4.81
CA ILE A 21 6.47 -6.13 -4.36
C ILE A 21 7.18 -7.28 -3.62
N SER A 22 8.28 -7.77 -4.19
CA SER A 22 9.09 -8.82 -3.55
C SER A 22 9.65 -8.34 -2.21
N GLY A 23 9.44 -9.13 -1.15
CA GLY A 23 9.95 -8.81 0.19
C GLY A 23 9.26 -7.62 0.88
N GLY A 24 8.16 -7.09 0.33
CA GLY A 24 7.51 -5.90 0.88
C GLY A 24 7.01 -6.07 2.32
N ALA A 25 6.37 -7.20 2.64
CA ALA A 25 5.95 -7.51 4.01
C ALA A 25 7.15 -7.63 4.98
N GLU A 26 8.24 -8.25 4.53
CA GLU A 26 9.47 -8.41 5.31
C GLU A 26 10.15 -7.06 5.58
N ALA A 27 10.13 -6.15 4.60
CA ALA A 27 10.63 -4.78 4.74
C ALA A 27 9.82 -3.97 5.78
N ILE A 28 8.48 -4.08 5.78
CA ILE A 28 7.63 -3.46 6.82
C ILE A 28 8.00 -4.03 8.20
N TRP A 29 8.09 -5.35 8.33
CA TRP A 29 8.41 -6.02 9.59
C TRP A 29 9.77 -5.56 10.15
N HIS A 30 10.82 -5.59 9.33
CA HIS A 30 12.15 -5.14 9.76
C HIS A 30 12.18 -3.65 10.10
N SER A 31 11.43 -2.82 9.37
CA SER A 31 11.34 -1.38 9.66
C SER A 31 10.70 -1.12 11.01
N ALA A 32 9.56 -1.79 11.30
CA ALA A 32 8.90 -1.70 12.60
C ALA A 32 9.82 -2.19 13.74
N ASN A 33 10.47 -3.35 13.54
CA ASN A 33 11.40 -3.91 14.53
C ASN A 33 12.60 -2.98 14.79
N ARG A 34 13.12 -2.29 13.76
CA ARG A 34 14.20 -1.31 13.91
C ARG A 34 13.77 -0.06 14.67
N VAL A 35 12.54 0.40 14.48
CA VAL A 35 12.00 1.55 15.23
C VAL A 35 11.82 1.17 16.69
N LEU A 36 11.20 0.01 16.96
CA LEU A 36 11.01 -0.50 18.31
C LEU A 36 12.35 -0.72 19.02
N SER A 37 13.35 -1.34 18.38
CA SER A 37 14.65 -1.57 19.01
C SER A 37 15.37 -0.27 19.39
N LYS A 38 15.20 0.80 18.61
CA LYS A 38 15.80 2.12 18.91
C LYS A 38 15.02 2.95 19.92
N ARG A 39 13.72 2.70 20.06
CA ARG A 39 12.80 3.58 20.81
C ARG A 39 12.00 2.86 21.90
N HIS A 40 12.37 1.63 22.26
CA HIS A 40 11.65 0.81 23.24
C HIS A 40 11.52 1.46 24.64
N GLY A 41 12.40 2.40 24.99
CA GLY A 41 12.32 3.16 26.25
C GLY A 41 11.54 4.48 26.16
N ASP A 42 11.08 4.86 24.97
CA ASP A 42 10.34 6.10 24.73
C ASP A 42 8.83 5.86 24.89
N GLY A 43 8.31 6.17 26.08
CA GLY A 43 6.89 6.00 26.42
C GLY A 43 5.94 6.96 25.67
N SER A 44 6.45 7.85 24.82
CA SER A 44 5.62 8.77 24.02
C SER A 44 5.18 8.18 22.67
N LEU A 45 5.74 7.05 22.26
CA LEU A 45 5.45 6.44 20.97
C LEU A 45 4.32 5.42 21.05
N VAL A 46 3.45 5.45 20.04
CA VAL A 46 2.36 4.49 19.86
C VAL A 46 2.39 3.93 18.44
N MET A 47 2.08 2.64 18.29
CA MET A 47 1.86 2.02 16.99
C MET A 47 0.38 2.10 16.65
N LEU A 48 0.05 2.77 15.54
CA LEU A 48 -1.31 2.85 15.02
C LEU A 48 -1.46 1.91 13.83
N THR A 49 -2.35 0.93 13.94
CA THR A 49 -2.78 0.11 12.80
C THR A 49 -3.99 0.77 12.16
N VAL A 50 -3.88 1.07 10.86
CA VAL A 50 -4.98 1.62 10.05
C VAL A 50 -5.35 0.58 9.00
N ASP A 51 -6.63 0.21 8.96
CA ASP A 51 -7.19 -0.67 7.95
C ASP A 51 -8.43 -0.02 7.32
N PHE A 52 -8.63 -0.25 6.02
CA PHE A 52 -9.74 0.31 5.27
C PHE A 52 -10.80 -0.76 5.02
N SER A 53 -11.98 -0.61 5.62
CA SER A 53 -13.10 -1.51 5.37
C SER A 53 -13.51 -1.46 3.90
N ASN A 54 -13.54 -2.63 3.26
CA ASN A 54 -14.00 -2.78 1.88
C ASN A 54 -13.22 -1.91 0.86
N ALA A 55 -11.90 -1.75 1.08
CA ALA A 55 -11.03 -0.79 0.41
C ALA A 55 -11.17 -0.75 -1.13
N PHE A 56 -11.31 -1.91 -1.79
CA PHE A 56 -11.40 -1.98 -3.24
C PHE A 56 -12.74 -1.51 -3.82
N ASN A 57 -13.83 -1.71 -3.08
CA ASN A 57 -15.18 -1.36 -3.54
C ASN A 57 -15.58 0.07 -3.16
N MET A 58 -14.90 0.67 -2.17
CA MET A 58 -15.18 2.02 -1.67
C MET A 58 -14.39 3.12 -2.39
N VAL A 59 -13.56 2.78 -3.38
CA VAL A 59 -12.81 3.78 -4.14
C VAL A 59 -13.76 4.53 -5.09
N ASP A 60 -13.73 5.87 -5.04
CA ASP A 60 -14.51 6.70 -5.97
C ASP A 60 -14.03 6.47 -7.41
N SER A 61 -14.94 6.02 -8.29
CA SER A 61 -14.65 5.79 -9.70
C SER A 61 -14.19 7.05 -10.45
N LYS A 62 -14.44 8.24 -9.90
CA LYS A 62 -13.95 9.52 -10.44
C LYS A 62 -12.45 9.73 -10.21
N VAL A 63 -11.86 9.07 -9.21
CA VAL A 63 -10.42 9.17 -8.90
C VAL A 63 -9.60 8.03 -9.51
N ILE A 64 -10.24 6.95 -9.98
CA ILE A 64 -9.57 5.86 -10.70
C ILE A 64 -9.49 6.20 -12.19
N PRO A 65 -8.29 6.37 -12.78
CA PRO A 65 -8.15 6.47 -14.23
C PRO A 65 -8.66 5.17 -14.86
N TRP A 66 -9.44 5.23 -15.95
CA TRP A 66 -10.08 4.08 -16.62
C TRP A 66 -9.19 2.82 -16.83
N GLY A 67 -7.86 2.97 -16.90
CA GLY A 67 -6.92 1.83 -16.96
C GLY A 67 -6.73 1.04 -15.66
N CYS A 68 -7.03 1.62 -14.50
CA CYS A 68 -6.94 0.96 -13.18
C CYS A 68 -8.24 0.21 -12.81
N THR A 69 -9.37 0.55 -13.42
CA THR A 69 -10.67 -0.11 -13.20
C THR A 69 -10.63 -1.61 -13.54
N TYR A 70 -9.81 -2.03 -14.52
CA TYR A 70 -9.68 -3.44 -14.90
C TYR A 70 -9.02 -4.32 -13.82
N TYR A 71 -8.09 -3.77 -13.03
CA TYR A 71 -7.41 -4.53 -11.97
C TYR A 71 -8.31 -4.78 -10.76
N VAL A 72 -9.18 -3.82 -10.42
CA VAL A 72 -10.11 -3.96 -9.28
C VAL A 72 -11.18 -5.03 -9.56
N ASN A 73 -11.72 -5.06 -10.78
CA ASN A 73 -12.76 -6.02 -11.15
C ASN A 73 -12.24 -7.47 -11.28
N HIS A 74 -10.96 -7.68 -11.60
CA HIS A 74 -10.42 -9.03 -11.75
C HIS A 74 -10.16 -9.74 -10.41
N TRP A 75 -9.89 -9.00 -9.33
CA TRP A 75 -9.72 -9.55 -7.97
C TRP A 75 -11.02 -9.61 -7.15
N GLY A 76 -12.06 -8.88 -7.57
CA GLY A 76 -13.39 -8.91 -6.94
C GLY A 76 -14.32 -10.03 -7.43
N THR A 77 -13.95 -10.78 -8.47
CA THR A 77 -14.81 -11.79 -9.12
C THR A 77 -14.34 -13.24 -8.87
N THR A 78 -13.82 -13.51 -7.68
CA THR A 78 -13.56 -14.89 -7.20
C THR A 78 -14.41 -15.17 -5.95
N ARG A 79 -15.73 -15.07 -6.11
CA ARG A 79 -16.72 -15.77 -5.29
C ARG A 79 -17.67 -16.52 -6.21
#